data_AF-A0A6T9YFP2-F1
#
_entry.id   AF-A0A6T9YFP2-F1
#
_cell.length_a   1.000
_cell.length_b   1.000
_cell.length_c   1.000
_cell.angle_alpha   90.00
_cell.angle_beta   90.00
_cell.angle_gamma   90.00
#
_symmetry.space_group_name_H-M   'P 1'
#
loop_
_entity.id
_entity.type
_entity.pdbx_description
1 polymer ?
#
loop_
_entity_poly.entity_id
_entity_poly.type
_entity_poly.pdbx_seq_one_letter_code
_entity_poly.pdbx_strand_id
1 'polypeptide(L)'
;MKSSLSFLTFLLLGAIGVDAFTNQSPFSSSSLSTASPVRADDTRLYFNAMSMFKHWGKKVSASHILIGPATSVTGRGMEQDDATAKLLELKEEINDDPEKFAECAGQFSSCRTSKVGGSLGEPFGAGVMVGQIDKICFEEAVGVVHGPVSSPYGEHLVLVTERTGDDE
;
A
#
# COMPACT_ATOMS: atom_id res chain seq x y z
N MET A 1 32.28 22.83 -43.33
CA MET A 1 32.60 24.18 -43.87
C MET A 1 31.45 24.63 -44.74
N LYS A 2 31.09 25.92 -44.67
CA LYS A 2 29.96 26.65 -45.30
C LYS A 2 28.64 26.56 -44.52
N SER A 3 27.88 27.61 -44.18
CA SER A 3 28.04 29.06 -43.93
C SER A 3 26.63 29.67 -43.90
N SER A 4 26.48 30.86 -43.29
CA SER A 4 25.32 31.80 -43.35
C SER A 4 24.36 31.69 -42.14
N LEU A 5 24.32 32.60 -41.15
CA LEU A 5 24.03 34.06 -41.15
C LEU A 5 22.71 34.34 -41.89
N SER A 6 21.67 34.97 -41.33
CA SER A 6 21.62 36.28 -40.65
C SER A 6 20.21 36.57 -40.11
N PHE A 7 20.14 37.38 -39.03
CA PHE A 7 19.20 38.49 -38.75
C PHE A 7 17.68 38.26 -38.82
N LEU A 8 16.91 38.68 -37.79
CA LEU A 8 16.29 40.02 -37.74
C LEU A 8 15.37 40.20 -36.52
N THR A 9 15.44 41.41 -35.98
CA THR A 9 14.81 42.08 -34.83
C THR A 9 13.28 42.29 -34.95
N PHE A 10 12.59 42.59 -33.83
CA PHE A 10 11.45 43.54 -33.58
C PHE A 10 10.71 43.05 -32.30
N LEU A 11 10.69 43.69 -31.10
CA LEU A 11 10.33 45.03 -30.60
C LEU A 11 8.86 45.47 -30.85
N LEU A 12 7.99 45.35 -29.82
CA LEU A 12 6.97 46.34 -29.33
C LEU A 12 6.09 45.65 -28.26
N LEU A 13 6.05 46.03 -26.97
CA LEU A 13 5.47 47.20 -26.28
C LEU A 13 3.92 47.31 -26.32
N GLY A 14 3.30 47.30 -25.13
CA GLY A 14 1.93 47.77 -24.87
C GLY A 14 1.20 46.88 -23.84
N ALA A 15 0.43 47.37 -22.87
CA ALA A 15 0.16 48.71 -22.37
C ALA A 15 -0.42 48.56 -20.95
N ILE A 16 -0.27 49.63 -20.18
CA ILE A 16 -0.67 49.85 -18.80
C ILE A 16 -2.20 50.03 -18.74
N GLY A 17 -2.86 49.47 -17.73
CA GLY A 17 -4.23 49.80 -17.37
C GLY A 17 -4.43 49.66 -15.86
N VAL A 18 -4.40 50.80 -15.17
CA VAL A 18 -4.64 50.94 -13.73
C VAL A 18 -5.88 51.80 -13.55
N ASP A 19 -6.99 51.20 -13.14
CA ASP A 19 -8.23 51.95 -12.89
C ASP A 19 -8.63 51.87 -11.41
N ALA A 20 -8.52 53.03 -10.78
CA ALA A 20 -9.44 53.64 -9.82
C ALA A 20 -9.96 52.83 -8.61
N PHE A 21 -9.28 53.10 -7.49
CA PHE A 21 -9.81 53.39 -6.17
C PHE A 21 -11.22 54.04 -6.17
N THR A 22 -12.17 53.44 -5.42
CA THR A 22 -13.09 54.04 -4.42
C THR A 22 -14.36 53.18 -4.32
N ASN A 23 -14.61 52.51 -3.18
CA ASN A 23 -15.77 52.77 -2.32
C ASN A 23 -15.83 51.76 -1.15
N GLN A 24 -15.96 52.28 0.06
CA GLN A 24 -15.96 51.54 1.32
C GLN A 24 -17.33 50.89 1.59
N SER A 25 -17.28 49.62 2.01
CA SER A 25 -18.06 48.88 3.03
C SER A 25 -19.50 49.32 3.38
N PRO A 26 -20.41 48.37 3.70
CA PRO A 26 -20.38 47.82 5.06
C PRO A 26 -20.66 46.31 5.15
N PHE A 27 -19.96 45.67 6.10
CA PHE A 27 -20.38 44.52 6.88
C PHE A 27 -21.58 43.71 6.34
N SER A 28 -21.28 42.64 5.59
CA SER A 28 -22.21 41.51 5.44
C SER A 28 -21.56 40.28 6.06
N SER A 29 -22.01 39.96 7.27
CA SER A 29 -22.13 38.62 7.85
C SER A 29 -21.07 37.59 7.44
N SER A 30 -20.08 37.40 8.32
CA SER A 30 -19.37 36.13 8.58
C SER A 30 -19.66 35.02 7.58
N SER A 31 -18.90 35.02 6.47
CA SER A 31 -18.78 33.84 5.64
C SER A 31 -18.13 32.77 6.50
N LEU A 32 -18.89 31.70 6.80
CA LEU A 32 -18.33 30.47 7.32
C LEU A 32 -17.06 30.18 6.53
N SER A 33 -15.95 30.10 7.26
CA SER A 33 -14.69 29.56 6.81
C SER A 33 -14.99 28.37 5.91
N THR A 34 -14.80 28.55 4.61
CA THR A 34 -14.84 27.46 3.65
C THR A 34 -13.76 26.51 4.08
N ALA A 35 -14.17 25.47 4.82
CA ALA A 35 -13.32 24.35 5.16
C ALA A 35 -12.75 23.89 3.83
N SER A 36 -11.45 24.17 3.65
CA SER A 36 -10.73 23.72 2.48
C SER A 36 -10.94 22.22 2.38
N PRO A 37 -11.27 21.66 1.20
CA PRO A 37 -11.42 20.22 1.10
C PRO A 37 -10.12 19.58 1.57
N VAL A 38 -10.24 18.85 2.68
CA VAL A 38 -9.17 18.03 3.24
C VAL A 38 -8.66 17.16 2.09
N ARG A 39 -7.38 17.33 1.76
CA ARG A 39 -6.72 16.60 0.67
C ARG A 39 -6.85 15.10 0.96
N ALA A 40 -7.04 14.30 -0.09
CA ALA A 40 -7.27 12.85 -0.05
C ALA A 40 -6.14 12.00 0.60
N ASP A 41 -5.18 12.63 1.27
CA ASP A 41 -4.11 11.99 2.04
C ASP A 41 -4.52 11.70 3.51
N ASP A 42 -5.58 12.35 4.01
CA ASP A 42 -6.05 12.19 5.39
C ASP A 42 -6.89 10.92 5.62
N THR A 43 -7.46 10.32 4.58
CA THR A 43 -8.25 9.09 4.69
C THR A 43 -7.39 7.91 5.16
N ARG A 44 -6.11 7.87 4.78
CA ARG A 44 -5.17 6.84 5.27
C ARG A 44 -4.90 7.02 6.75
N LEU A 45 -4.73 8.25 7.22
CA LEU A 45 -4.49 8.53 8.63
C LEU A 45 -5.71 8.17 9.49
N TYR A 46 -6.92 8.53 9.03
CA TYR A 46 -8.18 8.15 9.70
C TYR A 46 -8.45 6.65 9.65
N PHE A 47 -8.28 6.00 8.49
CA PHE A 47 -8.49 4.54 8.37
C PHE A 47 -7.50 3.76 9.24
N ASN A 48 -6.24 4.20 9.26
CA ASN A 48 -5.22 3.61 10.13
C ASN A 48 -5.52 3.89 11.61
N ALA A 49 -5.94 5.11 11.98
CA ALA A 49 -6.32 5.44 13.36
C ALA A 49 -7.55 4.64 13.84
N MET A 50 -8.58 4.48 13.02
CA MET A 50 -9.76 3.69 13.36
C MET A 50 -9.45 2.20 13.48
N SER A 51 -8.63 1.66 12.57
CA SER A 51 -8.14 0.29 12.65
C SER A 51 -7.30 0.09 13.93
N MET A 52 -6.44 1.06 14.27
CA MET A 52 -5.66 1.06 15.51
C MET A 52 -6.55 1.03 16.76
N PHE A 53 -7.63 1.82 16.81
CA PHE A 53 -8.55 1.79 17.97
C PHE A 53 -9.34 0.49 18.06
N LYS A 54 -9.80 -0.06 16.93
CA LYS A 54 -10.57 -1.32 16.88
C LYS A 54 -9.74 -2.52 17.33
N HIS A 55 -8.46 -2.54 17.00
CA HIS A 55 -7.54 -3.65 17.28
C HIS A 55 -6.51 -3.31 18.36
N TRP A 56 -6.77 -2.29 19.18
CA TRP A 56 -5.86 -1.86 20.23
C TRP A 56 -5.61 -3.00 21.22
N GLY A 57 -4.34 -3.34 21.47
CA GLY A 57 -3.93 -4.41 22.38
C GLY A 57 -3.96 -5.81 21.75
N LYS A 58 -4.51 -5.97 20.54
CA LYS A 58 -4.47 -7.24 19.81
C LYS A 58 -3.11 -7.46 19.19
N LYS A 59 -2.66 -8.72 19.19
CA LYS A 59 -1.43 -9.15 18.53
C LYS A 59 -1.75 -10.29 17.57
N VAL A 60 -1.06 -10.33 16.44
CA VAL A 60 -1.24 -11.38 15.43
C VAL A 60 0.10 -12.00 15.07
N SER A 61 0.11 -13.33 14.98
CA SER A 61 1.18 -14.10 14.34
C SER A 61 0.69 -14.57 12.99
N ALA A 62 1.49 -14.33 11.95
CA ALA A 62 1.16 -14.71 10.58
C ALA A 62 2.43 -15.04 9.79
N SER A 63 2.24 -15.82 8.73
CA SER A 63 3.26 -16.20 7.76
C SER A 63 2.81 -15.75 6.36
N HIS A 64 3.77 -15.48 5.48
CA HIS A 64 3.49 -15.10 4.09
C HIS A 64 4.37 -15.81 3.06
N ILE A 65 3.82 -15.99 1.87
CA ILE A 65 4.56 -16.35 0.66
C ILE A 65 4.49 -15.15 -0.27
N LEU A 66 5.64 -14.62 -0.69
CA LEU A 66 5.73 -13.48 -1.59
C LEU A 66 6.37 -13.90 -2.90
N ILE A 67 5.68 -13.68 -4.02
CA ILE A 67 6.28 -13.74 -5.36
C ILE A 67 6.49 -12.30 -5.83
N GLY A 68 7.75 -11.90 -5.95
CA GLY A 68 8.11 -10.54 -6.37
C GLY A 68 7.91 -10.32 -7.87
N PRO A 69 7.97 -9.06 -8.33
CA PRO A 69 7.89 -8.75 -9.76
C PRO A 69 9.10 -9.32 -10.53
N ALA A 70 8.95 -9.53 -11.83
CA ALA A 70 10.01 -10.03 -12.72
C ALA A 70 11.32 -9.21 -12.65
N THR A 71 11.23 -7.93 -12.29
CA THR A 71 12.38 -7.02 -12.11
C THR A 71 13.12 -7.20 -10.77
N SER A 72 12.64 -8.11 -9.91
CA SER A 72 13.23 -8.34 -8.59
C SER A 72 14.66 -8.88 -8.66
N VAL A 73 15.52 -8.35 -7.79
CA VAL A 73 16.92 -8.79 -7.61
C VAL A 73 17.06 -10.20 -7.04
N THR A 74 15.96 -10.80 -6.57
CA THR A 74 15.95 -12.15 -5.97
C THR A 74 16.08 -13.26 -7.00
N GLY A 75 15.92 -12.97 -8.31
CA GLY A 75 15.95 -13.96 -9.38
C GLY A 75 14.78 -14.96 -9.36
N ARG A 76 13.79 -14.72 -8.49
CA ARG A 76 12.58 -15.55 -8.31
C ARG A 76 11.30 -14.77 -8.61
N GLY A 77 11.43 -13.66 -9.33
CA GLY A 77 10.32 -12.81 -9.72
C GLY A 77 9.59 -13.33 -10.95
N MET A 78 8.31 -12.98 -11.08
CA MET A 78 7.44 -13.36 -12.19
C MET A 78 6.60 -12.14 -12.65
N GLU A 79 5.98 -12.24 -13.82
CA GLU A 79 4.90 -11.31 -14.18
C GLU A 79 3.71 -11.48 -13.23
N GLN A 80 2.91 -10.44 -13.06
CA GLN A 80 1.87 -10.40 -12.02
C GLN A 80 0.80 -11.50 -12.21
N ASP A 81 0.36 -11.73 -13.45
CA ASP A 81 -0.65 -12.74 -13.76
C ASP A 81 -0.10 -14.17 -13.51
N ASP A 82 1.16 -14.40 -13.88
CA ASP A 82 1.85 -15.67 -13.65
C ASP A 82 2.07 -15.93 -12.15
N ALA A 83 2.45 -14.89 -11.40
CA ALA A 83 2.59 -14.95 -9.95
C ALA A 83 1.26 -15.29 -9.27
N THR A 84 0.17 -14.68 -9.72
CA THR A 84 -1.19 -14.93 -9.21
C THR A 84 -1.62 -16.36 -9.48
N ALA A 85 -1.44 -16.85 -10.71
CA ALA A 85 -1.72 -18.24 -11.08
C ALA A 85 -0.91 -19.22 -10.23
N LYS A 86 0.40 -18.95 -10.06
CA LYS A 86 1.28 -19.78 -9.22
C LYS A 86 0.84 -19.83 -7.77
N LEU A 87 0.41 -18.70 -7.20
CA LEU A 87 -0.08 -18.68 -5.82
C LEU A 87 -1.42 -19.41 -5.66
N LEU A 88 -2.29 -19.39 -6.67
CA LEU A 88 -3.52 -20.18 -6.63
C LEU A 88 -3.23 -21.68 -6.61
N GLU A 89 -2.30 -22.15 -7.45
CA GLU A 89 -1.84 -23.55 -7.41
C GLU A 89 -1.28 -23.91 -6.04
N LEU A 90 -0.40 -23.07 -5.48
CA LEU A 90 0.19 -23.32 -4.16
C LEU A 90 -0.87 -23.32 -3.06
N LYS A 91 -1.88 -22.46 -3.14
CA LYS A 91 -2.98 -22.41 -2.17
C LYS A 91 -3.75 -23.72 -2.16
N GLU A 92 -4.05 -24.29 -3.32
CA GLU A 92 -4.70 -25.60 -3.44
C GLU A 92 -3.81 -26.74 -2.88
N GLU A 93 -2.51 -26.70 -3.15
CA GLU A 93 -1.56 -27.71 -2.67
C GLU A 93 -1.37 -27.66 -1.14
N ILE A 94 -1.30 -26.45 -0.58
CA ILE A 94 -1.17 -26.21 0.85
C ILE A 94 -2.41 -26.68 1.59
N ASN A 95 -3.62 -26.39 1.07
CA ASN A 95 -4.90 -26.79 1.67
C ASN A 95 -4.96 -26.43 3.17
N ASP A 96 -4.66 -25.18 3.49
CA ASP A 96 -4.64 -24.60 4.85
C ASP A 96 -3.68 -25.28 5.86
N ASP A 97 -2.78 -26.15 5.40
CA ASP A 97 -1.79 -26.82 6.24
C ASP A 97 -0.58 -25.90 6.53
N PRO A 98 -0.32 -25.53 7.80
CA PRO A 98 0.79 -24.65 8.16
C PRO A 98 2.17 -25.23 7.86
N GLU A 99 2.35 -26.56 7.92
CA GLU A 99 3.63 -27.21 7.65
C GLU A 99 3.94 -27.12 6.15
N LYS A 100 2.96 -27.47 5.31
CA LYS A 100 3.09 -27.31 3.85
C LYS A 100 3.27 -25.85 3.45
N PHE A 101 2.58 -24.92 4.12
CA PHE A 101 2.78 -23.50 3.89
C PHE A 101 4.23 -23.11 4.12
N ALA A 102 4.85 -23.57 5.21
CA ALA A 102 6.25 -23.29 5.52
C ALA A 102 7.21 -23.90 4.48
N GLU A 103 6.91 -25.10 3.98
CA GLU A 103 7.68 -25.74 2.90
C GLU A 103 7.58 -24.95 1.59
N CYS A 104 6.37 -24.60 1.14
CA CYS A 104 6.13 -23.78 -0.04
C CYS A 104 6.78 -22.40 0.10
N ALA A 105 6.72 -21.80 1.30
CA ALA A 105 7.41 -20.54 1.57
C ALA A 105 8.93 -20.66 1.40
N GLY A 106 9.54 -21.75 1.88
CA GLY A 106 10.96 -22.02 1.71
C GLY A 106 11.38 -22.11 0.23
N GLN A 107 10.56 -22.76 -0.58
CA GLN A 107 10.85 -23.02 -1.99
C GLN A 107 10.58 -21.79 -2.88
N PHE A 108 9.41 -21.19 -2.76
CA PHE A 108 8.91 -20.21 -3.73
C PHE A 108 8.99 -18.75 -3.25
N SER A 109 8.98 -18.50 -1.94
CA SER A 109 8.92 -17.11 -1.43
C SER A 109 10.21 -16.35 -1.69
N SER A 110 10.08 -15.16 -2.28
CA SER A 110 11.16 -14.19 -2.49
C SER A 110 11.53 -13.41 -1.22
N CYS A 111 10.76 -13.53 -0.13
CA CYS A 111 11.08 -12.85 1.12
C CYS A 111 12.27 -13.49 1.85
N ARG A 112 13.01 -12.71 2.65
CA ARG A 112 14.11 -13.22 3.48
C ARG A 112 13.64 -14.23 4.54
N THR A 113 12.38 -14.12 4.95
CA THR A 113 11.74 -15.02 5.92
C THR A 113 11.37 -16.37 5.33
N SER A 114 11.61 -16.62 4.02
CA SER A 114 11.42 -17.94 3.40
C SER A 114 12.15 -19.05 4.16
N LYS A 115 13.34 -18.76 4.72
CA LYS A 115 14.15 -19.70 5.50
C LYS A 115 13.52 -20.13 6.83
N VAL A 116 12.55 -19.38 7.32
CA VAL A 116 11.81 -19.62 8.56
C VAL A 116 10.32 -19.83 8.27
N GLY A 117 10.01 -20.50 7.16
CA GLY A 117 8.63 -20.84 6.79
C GLY A 117 7.76 -19.65 6.42
N GLY A 118 8.37 -18.50 6.07
CA GLY A 118 7.63 -17.29 5.73
C GLY A 118 7.08 -16.52 6.93
N SER A 119 7.48 -16.85 8.17
CA SER A 119 7.02 -16.13 9.36
C SER A 119 7.29 -14.62 9.26
N LEU A 120 6.30 -13.79 9.62
CA LEU A 120 6.43 -12.34 9.70
C LEU A 120 7.16 -11.85 10.97
N GLY A 121 7.67 -12.77 11.79
CA GLY A 121 8.44 -12.47 13.00
C GLY A 121 7.61 -12.56 14.27
N GLU A 122 7.93 -11.71 15.25
CA GLU A 122 7.20 -11.65 16.52
C GLU A 122 5.75 -11.16 16.30
N PRO A 123 4.81 -11.56 17.18
CA PRO A 123 3.42 -11.10 17.07
C PRO A 123 3.32 -9.58 17.05
N PHE A 124 2.72 -9.05 15.98
CA PHE A 124 2.64 -7.61 15.72
C PHE A 124 1.23 -7.06 15.95
N GLY A 125 1.13 -5.75 16.16
CA GLY A 125 -0.15 -5.04 16.31
C GLY A 125 -0.66 -4.48 14.98
N ALA A 126 -1.91 -4.00 14.98
CA ALA A 126 -2.52 -3.39 13.80
C ALA A 126 -1.77 -2.14 13.35
N GLY A 127 -1.71 -1.92 12.03
CA GLY A 127 -1.03 -0.79 11.40
C GLY A 127 0.48 -0.97 11.23
N VAL A 128 1.05 -2.12 11.60
CA VAL A 128 2.48 -2.44 11.39
C VAL A 128 2.74 -2.94 9.98
N MET A 129 1.76 -3.62 9.35
CA MET A 129 1.90 -4.21 8.01
C MET A 129 1.30 -3.32 6.91
N VAL A 130 1.61 -3.67 5.65
CA VAL A 130 0.98 -3.03 4.47
C VAL A 130 -0.53 -3.23 4.55
N GLY A 131 -1.31 -2.16 4.34
CA GLY A 131 -2.72 -2.10 4.73
C GLY A 131 -3.62 -3.27 4.28
N GLN A 132 -3.38 -3.86 3.10
CA GLN A 132 -4.13 -5.04 2.66
C GLN A 132 -3.77 -6.31 3.45
N ILE A 133 -2.49 -6.51 3.74
CA ILE A 133 -2.00 -7.63 4.55
C ILE A 133 -2.43 -7.44 6.02
N ASP A 134 -2.31 -6.21 6.54
CA ASP A 134 -2.74 -5.86 7.90
C ASP A 134 -4.22 -6.18 8.10
N LYS A 135 -5.07 -5.77 7.14
CA LYS A 135 -6.50 -6.09 7.15
C LYS A 135 -6.74 -7.59 7.23
N ILE A 136 -6.05 -8.38 6.41
CA ILE A 136 -6.20 -9.85 6.42
C ILE A 136 -5.78 -10.43 7.76
N CYS A 137 -4.66 -9.98 8.31
CA CYS A 137 -4.16 -10.46 9.59
C CYS A 137 -5.14 -10.21 10.75
N PHE A 138 -5.87 -9.09 10.74
CA PHE A 138 -6.75 -8.69 11.84
C PHE A 138 -8.25 -8.95 11.63
N GLU A 139 -8.71 -9.12 10.39
CA GLU A 139 -10.14 -9.30 10.08
C GLU A 139 -10.50 -10.69 9.56
N GLU A 140 -9.57 -11.41 8.95
CA GLU A 140 -9.87 -12.71 8.33
C GLU A 140 -9.70 -13.90 9.29
N ALA A 141 -10.11 -15.09 8.85
CA ALA A 141 -10.07 -16.31 9.67
C ALA A 141 -8.64 -16.77 9.99
N VAL A 142 -8.43 -17.21 11.24
CA VAL A 142 -7.19 -17.84 11.71
C VAL A 142 -7.13 -19.29 11.21
N GLY A 143 -5.95 -19.76 10.82
CA GLY A 143 -5.73 -21.11 10.29
C GLY A 143 -6.11 -21.29 8.82
N VAL A 144 -6.41 -20.21 8.10
CA VAL A 144 -6.78 -20.24 6.68
C VAL A 144 -5.76 -19.46 5.86
N VAL A 145 -5.44 -19.97 4.67
CA VAL A 145 -4.57 -19.31 3.69
C VAL A 145 -5.39 -18.31 2.88
N HIS A 146 -5.08 -17.04 3.07
CA HIS A 146 -5.68 -15.90 2.39
C HIS A 146 -4.86 -15.45 1.20
N GLY A 147 -5.54 -14.86 0.21
CA GLY A 147 -4.94 -14.38 -1.04
C GLY A 147 -5.30 -15.22 -2.27
N PRO A 148 -4.73 -14.88 -3.45
CA PRO A 148 -3.62 -13.94 -3.66
C PRO A 148 -3.96 -12.47 -3.39
N VAL A 149 -3.00 -11.71 -2.84
CA VAL A 149 -3.13 -10.28 -2.53
C VAL A 149 -1.97 -9.50 -3.13
N SER A 150 -2.31 -8.49 -3.92
CA SER A 150 -1.32 -7.62 -4.57
C SER A 150 -0.79 -6.56 -3.62
N SER A 151 0.51 -6.32 -3.64
CA SER A 151 1.16 -5.21 -2.95
C SER A 151 2.29 -4.62 -3.82
N PRO A 152 2.88 -3.47 -3.44
CA PRO A 152 4.03 -2.91 -4.15
C PRO A 152 5.25 -3.85 -4.25
N TYR A 153 5.30 -4.90 -3.42
CA TYR A 153 6.39 -5.88 -3.41
C TYR A 153 6.12 -7.10 -4.31
N GLY A 154 4.90 -7.25 -4.83
CA GLY A 154 4.46 -8.39 -5.63
C GLY A 154 3.16 -9.01 -5.10
N GLU A 155 2.95 -10.29 -5.39
CA GLU A 155 1.75 -11.03 -5.00
C GLU A 155 2.02 -11.88 -3.75
N HIS A 156 1.02 -11.96 -2.87
CA HIS A 156 1.15 -12.59 -1.56
C HIS A 156 0.07 -13.62 -1.25
N LEU A 157 0.46 -14.72 -0.60
CA LEU A 157 -0.43 -15.51 0.25
C LEU A 157 -0.11 -15.23 1.72
N VAL A 158 -1.13 -15.21 2.57
CA VAL A 158 -1.01 -14.91 4.00
C VAL A 158 -1.73 -16.00 4.79
N LEU A 159 -1.03 -16.62 5.74
CA LEU A 159 -1.61 -17.54 6.69
C LEU A 159 -1.57 -16.89 8.08
N VAL A 160 -2.74 -16.67 8.68
CA VAL A 160 -2.83 -16.18 10.06
C VAL A 160 -2.75 -17.39 10.99
N THR A 161 -1.69 -17.50 11.79
CA THR A 161 -1.48 -18.67 12.64
C THR A 161 -2.12 -18.51 14.01
N GLU A 162 -2.08 -17.29 14.56
CA GLU A 162 -2.60 -17.01 15.90
C GLU A 162 -3.01 -15.54 16.00
N ARG A 163 -4.09 -15.25 16.73
CA ARG A 163 -4.46 -13.91 17.15
C ARG A 163 -4.70 -13.91 18.66
N THR A 164 -4.01 -13.02 19.36
CA THR A 164 -4.08 -12.86 20.83
C THR A 164 -4.76 -11.54 21.17
N GLY A 165 -5.54 -11.51 22.25
CA GLY A 165 -6.35 -10.35 22.63
C GLY A 165 -7.71 -10.30 21.92
N ASP A 166 -8.10 -11.40 21.28
CA ASP A 166 -9.50 -11.69 20.99
C ASP A 166 -10.15 -12.22 22.27
N ASP A 167 -10.39 -11.32 23.22
CA ASP A 167 -11.28 -11.58 24.35
C ASP A 167 -12.72 -11.56 23.80
N GLU A 168 -13.15 -12.65 23.17
CA GLU A 168 -14.54 -12.91 22.81
C GLU A 168 -15.05 -14.18 23.50
#